data_AF-A0A9Q3DDP7-F1
#
_entry.id   AF-A0A9Q3DDP7-F1
#
_cell.length_a   1.000
_cell.length_b   1.000
_cell.length_c   1.000
_cell.angle_alpha   90.00
_cell.angle_beta   90.00
_cell.angle_gamma   90.00
#
_symmetry.space_group_name_H-M   'P 1'
#
loop_
_entity.id
_entity.type
_entity.pdbx_description
1 polymer ?
#
loop_
_entity_poly.entity_id
_entity_poly.type
_entity_poly.pdbx_seq_one_letter_code
_entity_poly.pdbx_strand_id
1 'polypeptide(L)'
;MTDLSHQDNNQVLMKEAPQLKEWPTFTGEGEYYHMFFIKTIDMLQEDYAIPDELITARLHSFFERSEKRWYYGIRQANGKKPGLGEK
;
A
#
# COMPACT_ATOMS: atom_id res chain seq x y z
N MET A 1 21.79 22.93 24.64
CA MET A 1 21.98 21.48 24.54
C MET A 1 20.63 20.91 24.15
N THR A 2 20.33 20.86 22.85
CA THR A 2 19.04 20.39 22.33
C THR A 2 19.03 18.87 22.37
N ASP A 3 18.05 18.33 23.10
CA ASP A 3 17.75 16.91 23.22
C ASP A 3 17.53 16.31 21.82
N LEU A 4 18.44 15.43 21.41
CA LEU A 4 18.44 14.75 20.11
C LEU A 4 17.61 13.44 20.14
N SER A 5 16.75 13.19 21.14
CA SER A 5 16.07 11.89 21.24
C SER A 5 14.72 11.77 20.53
N HIS A 6 14.19 12.83 19.93
CA HIS A 6 13.02 12.71 19.04
C HIS A 6 13.48 12.27 17.63
N GLN A 7 14.12 11.12 17.53
CA GLN A 7 14.03 10.37 16.29
C GLN A 7 12.57 9.95 16.19
N ASP A 8 11.81 10.69 15.37
CA ASP A 8 10.37 10.55 15.15
C ASP A 8 9.98 9.06 15.22
N ASN A 9 9.26 8.65 16.27
CA ASN A 9 9.03 7.22 16.57
C ASN A 9 8.47 6.46 15.37
N ASN A 10 7.76 7.16 14.50
CA ASN A 10 7.25 6.66 13.22
C ASN A 10 8.37 6.22 12.25
N GLN A 11 9.51 6.92 12.21
CA GLN A 11 10.66 6.52 11.40
C GLN A 11 11.35 5.26 11.93
N VAL A 12 11.26 5.00 13.24
CA VAL A 12 11.80 3.76 13.83
C VAL A 12 10.87 2.59 13.50
N LEU A 13 9.56 2.76 13.74
CA LEU A 13 8.54 1.76 13.41
C LEU A 13 8.55 1.39 11.92
N MET A 14 8.63 2.38 11.03
CA MET A 14 8.67 2.13 9.59
C MET A 14 9.94 1.37 9.14
N LYS A 15 11.08 1.51 9.85
CA LYS A 15 12.30 0.73 9.55
C LYS A 15 12.18 -0.73 9.98
N GLU A 16 11.32 -1.01 10.96
CA GLU A 16 11.01 -2.36 11.43
C GLU A 16 9.92 -3.03 10.60
N ALA A 17 9.27 -2.29 9.70
CA ALA A 17 8.25 -2.83 8.80
C ALA A 17 8.78 -4.03 7.99
N PRO A 18 7.98 -5.11 7.88
CA PRO A 18 8.36 -6.30 7.13
C PRO A 18 8.71 -5.95 5.68
N GLN A 19 9.66 -6.70 5.11
CA GLN A 19 10.05 -6.49 3.72
C GLN A 19 8.86 -6.79 2.82
N LEU A 20 8.76 -6.12 1.67
CA LEU A 20 7.62 -6.24 0.74
C LEU A 20 7.23 -7.69 0.37
N LYS A 21 8.20 -8.61 0.39
CA LYS A 21 8.04 -10.04 0.12
C LYS A 21 7.33 -10.82 1.25
N GLU A 22 7.23 -10.24 2.44
CA GLU A 22 6.61 -10.80 3.64
C GLU A 22 5.17 -10.28 3.82
N TRP A 23 4.73 -9.36 2.96
CA TRP A 23 3.37 -8.84 2.95
C TRP A 23 2.41 -9.84 2.31
N PRO A 24 1.10 -9.80 2.65
CA PRO A 24 0.13 -10.70 2.06
C PRO A 24 0.00 -10.48 0.55
N THR A 25 -0.07 -11.58 -0.20
CA THR A 25 -0.46 -11.55 -1.60
C THR A 25 -1.98 -11.63 -1.72
N PHE A 26 -2.57 -10.82 -2.59
CA PHE A 26 -3.95 -10.95 -3.04
C PHE A 26 -4.04 -11.73 -4.36
N THR A 27 -4.73 -12.87 -4.32
CA THR A 27 -4.96 -13.76 -5.48
C THR A 27 -6.37 -13.63 -6.05
N GLY A 28 -7.29 -12.90 -5.41
CA GLY A 28 -8.66 -12.73 -5.90
C GLY A 28 -9.55 -13.98 -5.86
N GLU A 29 -9.02 -15.12 -5.40
CA GLU A 29 -9.73 -16.38 -5.31
C GLU A 29 -10.36 -16.56 -3.91
N GLY A 30 -11.61 -17.04 -3.86
CA GLY A 30 -12.31 -17.39 -2.63
C GLY A 30 -13.13 -16.25 -1.99
N GLU A 31 -14.13 -16.63 -1.20
CA GLU A 31 -14.97 -15.67 -0.48
C GLU A 31 -14.18 -15.02 0.68
N TYR A 32 -14.39 -13.71 0.89
CA TYR A 32 -13.79 -12.91 1.97
C TYR A 32 -12.28 -12.65 1.93
N TYR A 33 -11.53 -13.17 0.96
CA TYR A 33 -10.08 -12.91 0.84
C TYR A 33 -9.74 -11.42 0.71
N HIS A 34 -10.61 -10.63 0.08
CA HIS A 34 -10.42 -9.18 -0.04
C HIS A 34 -10.55 -8.45 1.31
N MET A 35 -11.49 -8.86 2.16
CA MET A 35 -11.66 -8.28 3.49
C MET A 35 -10.48 -8.61 4.40
N PHE A 36 -9.98 -9.85 4.31
CA PHE A 36 -8.79 -10.26 5.04
C PHE A 36 -7.57 -9.46 4.58
N PHE A 37 -7.37 -9.36 3.26
CA PHE A 37 -6.30 -8.58 2.66
C PHE A 37 -6.30 -7.10 3.11
N ILE A 38 -7.46 -6.43 3.04
CA ILE A 38 -7.60 -5.03 3.48
C ILE A 38 -7.26 -4.91 4.97
N LYS A 39 -7.85 -5.75 5.83
CA LYS A 39 -7.58 -5.72 7.27
C LYS A 39 -6.11 -5.94 7.60
N THR A 40 -5.42 -6.83 6.88
CA THR A 40 -3.99 -7.04 7.10
C THR A 40 -3.16 -5.81 6.70
N ILE A 41 -3.54 -5.10 5.64
CA ILE A 41 -2.89 -3.83 5.27
C ILE A 41 -3.13 -2.77 6.35
N ASP A 42 -4.36 -2.65 6.86
CA ASP A 42 -4.70 -1.69 7.91
C ASP A 42 -3.89 -1.97 9.20
N MET A 43 -3.75 -3.24 9.58
CA MET A 43 -2.91 -3.64 10.72
C MET A 43 -1.43 -3.29 10.50
N LEU A 44 -0.88 -3.55 9.31
CA LEU A 44 0.52 -3.20 8.98
C LEU A 44 0.74 -1.67 8.98
N GLN A 45 -0.24 -0.91 8.53
CA GLN A 45 -0.20 0.54 8.60
C GLN A 45 -0.11 1.03 10.03
N GLU A 46 -0.98 0.50 10.91
CA GLU A 46 -1.07 0.91 12.31
C GLU A 46 0.16 0.48 13.12
N ASP A 47 0.60 -0.78 12.95
CA ASP A 47 1.74 -1.36 13.68
C ASP A 47 3.08 -0.67 13.35
N TYR A 48 3.26 -0.26 12.08
CA TYR A 48 4.54 0.26 11.58
C TYR A 48 4.49 1.73 11.17
N ALA A 49 3.39 2.43 11.46
CA ALA A 49 3.16 3.83 11.09
C ALA A 49 3.46 4.12 9.60
N ILE A 50 3.01 3.24 8.71
CA ILE A 50 3.35 3.30 7.29
C ILE A 50 2.50 4.38 6.59
N PRO A 51 3.09 5.35 5.88
CA PRO A 51 2.32 6.36 5.15
C PRO A 51 1.47 5.77 4.02
N ASP A 52 0.27 6.30 3.83
CA ASP A 52 -0.66 5.91 2.75
C ASP A 52 0.00 5.99 1.37
N GLU A 53 0.86 6.98 1.14
CA GLU A 53 1.55 7.15 -0.14
C GLU A 53 2.47 5.97 -0.44
N LEU A 54 3.10 5.40 0.60
CA LEU A 54 4.00 4.26 0.47
C LEU A 54 3.22 2.98 0.22
N ILE A 55 2.11 2.77 0.92
CA ILE A 55 1.17 1.66 0.70
C ILE A 55 0.64 1.72 -0.74
N THR A 56 0.18 2.89 -1.17
CA THR A 56 -0.37 3.10 -2.52
C THR A 56 0.69 2.87 -3.61
N ALA A 57 1.92 3.35 -3.41
CA ALA A 57 3.01 3.12 -4.36
C ALA A 57 3.34 1.63 -4.51
N ARG A 58 3.20 0.86 -3.42
CA ARG A 58 3.50 -0.57 -3.35
C ARG A 58 2.29 -1.45 -3.63
N LEU A 59 1.07 -0.91 -3.72
CA LEU A 59 -0.16 -1.68 -3.88
C LEU A 59 -0.11 -2.69 -5.03
N HIS A 60 0.55 -2.31 -6.14
CA HIS A 60 0.74 -3.15 -7.32
C HIS A 60 1.52 -4.46 -7.05
N SER A 61 2.42 -4.48 -6.06
CA SER A 61 3.26 -5.64 -5.77
C SER A 61 2.52 -6.72 -4.99
N PHE A 62 1.46 -6.37 -4.26
CA PHE A 62 0.64 -7.30 -3.49
C PHE A 62 -0.28 -8.16 -4.36
N PHE A 63 -0.56 -7.73 -5.58
CA PHE A 63 -1.36 -8.54 -6.50
C PHE A 63 -0.51 -9.64 -7.12
N GLU A 64 -1.09 -10.79 -7.43
CA GLU A 64 -0.48 -11.79 -8.30
C GLU A 64 -1.20 -11.89 -9.64
N ARG A 65 -0.62 -12.66 -10.57
CA ARG A 65 -1.24 -13.16 -11.82
C ARG A 65 -2.28 -12.22 -12.48
N SER A 66 -3.56 -12.56 -12.41
CA SER A 66 -4.69 -11.89 -13.09
C SER A 66 -5.05 -10.56 -12.43
N GLU A 67 -4.85 -10.46 -11.12
CA GLU A 67 -5.19 -9.32 -10.27
C GLU A 67 -4.23 -8.16 -10.57
N LYS A 68 -2.95 -8.48 -10.85
CA LYS A 68 -1.98 -7.49 -11.36
C LYS A 68 -2.46 -6.86 -12.66
N ARG A 69 -2.97 -7.67 -13.59
CA ARG A 69 -3.46 -7.18 -14.88
C ARG A 69 -4.70 -6.29 -14.71
N TRP A 70 -5.62 -6.68 -13.82
CA TRP A 70 -6.75 -5.84 -13.44
C TRP A 70 -6.29 -4.50 -12.85
N TYR A 71 -5.38 -4.51 -11.88
CA TYR A 71 -4.85 -3.29 -11.26
C TYR A 71 -4.21 -2.35 -12.30
N TYR A 72 -3.38 -2.87 -13.19
CA TYR A 72 -2.79 -2.06 -14.27
C TYR A 72 -3.87 -1.50 -15.22
N GLY A 73 -4.89 -2.29 -15.56
CA GLY A 73 -6.02 -1.84 -16.38
C GLY A 73 -6.77 -0.68 -15.74
N ILE A 74 -7.11 -0.79 -14.45
CA ILE A 74 -7.78 0.28 -13.70
C ILE A 74 -6.89 1.51 -13.58
N ARG A 75 -5.59 1.35 -13.30
CA ARG A 75 -4.65 2.48 -13.20
C ARG A 75 -4.45 3.18 -14.54
N GLN A 76 -4.48 2.47 -15.66
CA GLN A 76 -4.43 3.08 -17.00
C GLN A 76 -5.74 3.81 -17.34
N ALA A 77 -6.89 3.20 -17.04
CA ALA A 77 -8.20 3.79 -17.27
C ALA A 77 -8.44 5.06 -16.44
N ASN A 78 -7.97 5.08 -15.19
CA ASN A 78 -8.17 6.18 -14.25
C ASN A 78 -6.98 7.15 -14.16
N GLY A 79 -5.78 6.73 -14.58
CA GLY A 79 -4.56 7.54 -14.54
C GLY A 79 -4.45 8.59 -15.64
N LYS A 80 -5.35 8.55 -16.63
CA LYS A 80 -5.57 9.65 -17.59
C LYS A 80 -7.02 10.12 -17.51
N LYS A 81 -7.33 10.90 -16.48
CA LYS A 81 -8.16 12.08 -16.72
C LYS A 81 -7.20 13.20 -17.13
N PRO A 82 -7.02 13.52 -18.43
CA PRO A 82 -6.59 14.87 -18.76
C PRO A 82 -7.59 15.80 -18.06
N GLY A 83 -7.08 16.69 -17.21
CA GLY A 83 -7.91 17.68 -16.54
C GLY A 83 -8.85 18.32 -17.56
N LEU A 84 -10.07 18.61 -17.12
CA LEU A 84 -10.89 19.62 -17.76
C LEU A 84 -10.05 20.91 -17.83
N GLY A 85 -9.36 21.06 -18.95
CA GLY A 85 -8.85 22.29 -19.52
C GLY A 85 -9.60 22.49 -20.82
N GLU A 86 -10.93 22.52 -20.75
CA GLU A 86 -11.76 23.04 -21.83
C GLU A 86 -11.95 24.54 -21.55
N LYS A 87 -11.10 25.30 -22.27
CA LYS A 87 -11.34 26.59 -22.93
C LYS A 87 -12.53 27.43 -22.45
#